data_AF-A0A8K0KNU6-F1
#
_entry.id   AF-A0A8K0KNU6-F1
#
_cell.length_a   1.000
_cell.length_b   1.000
_cell.length_c   1.000
_cell.angle_alpha   90.00
_cell.angle_beta   90.00
_cell.angle_gamma   90.00
#
_symmetry.space_group_name_H-M   'P 1'
#
loop_
_entity.id
_entity.type
_entity.pdbx_description
1 polymer ?
#
loop_
_entity_poly.entity_id
_entity_poly.type
_entity_poly.pdbx_seq_one_letter_code
_entity_poly.pdbx_strand_id
1 'polypeptide(L)'
;MELTCCHIHFPDSNRNNPLEKSNQVSISGKIEWVERARQQIRMLTPLIFSFELTMKNPVHTPINEKYPIVQMVQDQYNVMVTFRKCSKLFSHNVVVKGSESEWTKVERATGVLIHHLCDIPE
;
A
#
# COMPACT_ATOMS: atom_id res chain seq x y z
N MET A 1 -11.95 -12.04 -13.76
CA MET A 1 -12.95 -13.10 -14.04
C MET A 1 -12.69 -13.72 -15.41
N GLU A 2 -12.47 -12.92 -16.45
CA GLU A 2 -12.24 -13.41 -17.82
C GLU A 2 -11.00 -14.31 -17.97
N LEU A 3 -9.94 -14.05 -17.21
CA LEU A 3 -8.69 -14.83 -17.28
C LEU A 3 -8.79 -16.25 -16.73
N THR A 4 -9.74 -16.53 -15.83
CA THR A 4 -9.90 -17.85 -15.20
C THR A 4 -11.26 -18.48 -15.45
N CYS A 5 -12.19 -17.79 -16.12
CA CYS A 5 -13.57 -18.24 -16.31
C CYS A 5 -14.27 -18.65 -14.99
N CYS A 6 -13.80 -18.13 -13.84
CA CYS A 6 -14.40 -18.40 -12.53
C CYS A 6 -15.40 -17.32 -12.16
N HIS A 7 -16.45 -17.73 -11.44
CA HIS A 7 -17.36 -16.83 -10.76
C HIS A 7 -16.80 -16.51 -9.36
N ILE A 8 -16.52 -15.23 -9.09
CA ILE A 8 -15.93 -14.76 -7.84
C ILE A 8 -16.94 -13.82 -7.16
N HIS A 9 -17.37 -14.15 -5.95
CA HIS A 9 -18.31 -13.34 -5.19
C HIS A 9 -17.62 -12.76 -3.93
N PHE A 10 -17.63 -11.43 -3.82
CA PHE A 10 -17.17 -10.71 -2.64
C PHE A 10 -18.35 -10.43 -1.69
N PRO A 11 -18.15 -10.50 -0.37
CA PRO A 11 -19.22 -10.26 0.59
C PRO A 11 -19.56 -8.76 0.64
N ASP A 12 -20.83 -8.41 0.40
CA ASP A 12 -21.32 -7.02 0.47
C ASP A 12 -21.70 -6.60 1.91
N SER A 13 -21.71 -7.56 2.86
CA SER A 13 -22.14 -7.31 4.25
C SER A 13 -21.34 -6.20 4.94
N ASN A 14 -20.08 -6.00 4.57
CA ASN A 14 -19.24 -4.91 5.11
C ASN A 14 -19.78 -3.51 4.77
N ARG A 15 -20.59 -3.37 3.71
CA ARG A 15 -21.20 -2.10 3.31
C ARG A 15 -22.51 -1.83 4.04
N ASN A 16 -23.27 -2.90 4.34
CA ASN A 16 -24.67 -2.78 4.74
C ASN A 16 -24.93 -3.17 6.21
N ASN A 17 -24.02 -3.89 6.87
CA ASN A 17 -24.18 -4.33 8.25
C ASN A 17 -22.88 -4.12 9.06
N PRO A 18 -22.82 -3.13 9.97
CA PRO A 18 -21.62 -2.86 10.76
C PRO A 18 -21.29 -3.94 11.79
N LEU A 19 -22.25 -4.82 12.14
CA LEU A 19 -22.09 -5.89 13.13
C LEU A 19 -21.69 -7.23 12.48
N GLU A 20 -22.12 -7.50 11.25
CA GLU A 20 -21.75 -8.69 10.48
C GLU A 20 -20.73 -8.35 9.39
N LYS A 21 -19.47 -8.27 9.79
CA LYS A 21 -18.36 -8.12 8.86
C LYS A 21 -17.86 -9.47 8.39
N SER A 22 -17.68 -9.61 7.08
CA SER A 22 -17.10 -10.82 6.47
C SER A 22 -16.05 -10.42 5.45
N ASN A 23 -14.93 -11.13 5.47
CA ASN A 23 -13.87 -11.05 4.46
C ASN A 23 -13.79 -12.35 3.63
N GLN A 24 -14.81 -13.20 3.70
CA GLN A 24 -14.85 -14.46 2.97
C GLN A 24 -15.23 -14.21 1.51
N VAL A 25 -14.32 -14.57 0.60
CA VAL A 25 -14.55 -14.53 -0.84
C VAL A 25 -14.88 -15.94 -1.34
N SER A 26 -15.97 -16.09 -2.09
CA SER A 26 -16.39 -17.36 -2.69
C SER A 26 -15.92 -17.43 -4.14
N ILE A 27 -15.30 -18.55 -4.53
CA ILE A 27 -14.84 -18.80 -5.90
C ILE A 27 -15.47 -20.10 -6.40
N SER A 28 -16.08 -20.08 -7.58
CA SER A 28 -16.73 -21.24 -8.18
C SER A 28 -16.32 -21.41 -9.64
N GLY A 29 -16.03 -22.64 -10.04
CA GLY A 29 -15.53 -22.99 -11.37
C GLY A 29 -14.85 -24.36 -11.38
N LYS A 30 -14.15 -24.70 -12.46
CA LYS A 30 -13.31 -25.92 -12.49
C LYS A 30 -12.11 -25.76 -11.55
N ILE A 31 -11.73 -26.84 -10.89
CA ILE A 31 -10.72 -26.84 -9.81
C ILE A 31 -9.39 -26.15 -10.19
N GLU A 32 -8.87 -26.44 -11.38
CA GLU A 32 -7.61 -25.85 -11.87
C GLU A 32 -7.67 -24.32 -11.95
N TRP A 33 -8.80 -23.79 -12.42
CA TRP A 33 -9.02 -22.36 -12.57
C TRP A 33 -9.37 -21.68 -11.26
N VAL A 34 -10.06 -22.39 -10.35
CA VAL A 34 -10.35 -21.91 -9.01
C VAL A 34 -9.05 -21.67 -8.24
N GLU A 35 -8.11 -22.61 -8.31
CA GLU A 35 -6.83 -22.45 -7.63
C GLU A 35 -6.00 -21.30 -8.23
N ARG A 36 -5.97 -21.18 -9.56
CA ARG A 36 -5.33 -20.02 -10.22
C ARG A 36 -5.96 -18.70 -9.79
N ALA A 37 -7.29 -18.62 -9.76
CA ALA A 37 -8.00 -17.42 -9.30
C ALA A 37 -7.68 -17.10 -7.83
N ARG A 38 -7.66 -18.12 -6.97
CA ARG A 38 -7.29 -17.97 -5.55
C ARG A 38 -5.88 -17.41 -5.39
N GLN A 39 -4.90 -17.96 -6.13
CA GLN A 39 -3.52 -17.48 -6.11
C GLN A 39 -3.42 -16.02 -6.56
N GLN A 40 -4.09 -15.67 -7.67
CA GLN A 40 -4.10 -14.29 -8.18
C GLN A 40 -4.69 -13.30 -7.16
N ILE A 41 -5.81 -13.64 -6.52
CA ILE A 41 -6.40 -12.81 -5.46
C ILE A 41 -5.41 -12.62 -4.29
N ARG A 42 -4.71 -13.69 -3.89
CA ARG A 42 -3.71 -13.62 -2.82
C ARG A 42 -2.51 -12.74 -3.19
N MET A 43 -2.11 -12.71 -4.45
CA MET A 43 -1.03 -11.82 -4.91
C MET A 43 -1.41 -10.34 -4.92
N LEU A 44 -2.72 -10.02 -4.89
CA LEU A 44 -3.21 -8.65 -4.72
C LEU A 44 -3.15 -8.16 -3.26
N THR A 45 -2.55 -8.94 -2.36
CA THR A 45 -2.34 -8.51 -0.97
C THR A 45 -1.49 -7.24 -0.96
N PRO A 46 -1.92 -6.18 -0.25
CA PRO A 46 -1.14 -4.96 -0.15
C PRO A 46 0.10 -5.20 0.73
N LEU A 47 1.26 -4.75 0.25
CA LEU A 47 2.48 -4.67 1.04
C LEU A 47 2.66 -3.24 1.55
N ILE A 48 3.01 -3.10 2.83
CA ILE A 48 3.18 -1.80 3.47
C ILE A 48 4.54 -1.77 4.18
N PHE A 49 5.35 -0.77 3.85
CA PHE A 49 6.48 -0.36 4.67
C PHE A 49 6.21 1.02 5.26
N SER A 50 6.65 1.25 6.49
CA SER A 50 6.49 2.54 7.15
C SER A 50 7.69 2.90 7.98
N PHE A 51 8.01 4.19 8.01
CA PHE A 51 9.09 4.73 8.83
C PHE A 51 8.67 6.03 9.51
N GLU A 52 9.37 6.39 10.58
CA GLU A 52 9.16 7.67 11.28
C GLU A 52 10.08 8.73 10.68
N LEU A 53 9.49 9.87 10.30
CA LEU A 53 10.17 11.06 9.82
C LEU A 53 10.07 12.15 10.89
N THR A 54 11.19 12.46 11.54
CA THR A 54 11.28 13.52 12.53
C THR A 54 11.68 14.83 11.87
N MET A 55 10.88 15.88 12.02
CA MET A 55 11.18 17.19 11.45
C MET A 55 12.20 17.93 12.31
N LYS A 56 13.41 18.15 11.78
CA LYS A 56 14.47 18.91 12.46
C LYS A 56 14.14 20.40 12.62
N ASN A 57 13.31 20.98 11.74
CA ASN A 57 12.89 22.38 11.80
C ASN A 57 11.43 22.55 11.34
N PRO A 58 10.48 22.88 12.24
CA PRO A 58 9.05 22.95 11.91
C PRO A 58 8.65 24.14 11.02
N VAL A 59 9.59 25.04 10.71
CA VAL A 59 9.35 26.24 9.90
C VAL A 59 9.42 25.96 8.39
N HIS A 60 10.06 24.86 7.98
CA HIS A 60 10.10 24.47 6.57
C HIS A 60 8.78 23.84 6.13
N THR A 61 8.42 24.09 4.86
CA THR A 61 7.20 23.64 4.18
C THR A 61 6.82 22.21 4.58
N PRO A 62 5.55 21.96 4.96
CA PRO A 62 5.12 20.64 5.39
C PRO A 62 5.34 19.61 4.28
N ILE A 63 6.19 18.62 4.54
CA ILE A 63 6.38 17.47 3.66
C ILE A 63 5.07 16.69 3.62
N ASN A 64 4.55 16.46 2.41
CA ASN A 64 3.28 15.78 2.17
C ASN A 64 3.29 15.06 0.81
N GLU A 65 2.17 14.47 0.44
CA GLU A 65 2.00 13.69 -0.80
C GLU A 65 2.25 14.49 -2.08
N LYS A 66 2.23 15.82 -2.02
CA LYS A 66 2.44 16.72 -3.17
C LYS A 66 3.91 17.09 -3.37
N TYR A 67 4.82 16.63 -2.53
CA TYR A 67 6.24 16.90 -2.72
C TYR A 67 6.73 16.25 -4.03
N PRO A 68 7.54 16.95 -4.87
CA PRO A 68 7.93 16.42 -6.18
C PRO A 68 8.59 15.03 -6.13
N ILE A 69 9.46 14.79 -5.14
CA ILE A 69 10.09 13.48 -4.95
C ILE A 69 9.07 12.39 -4.62
N VAL A 70 8.03 12.72 -3.85
CA VAL A 70 6.96 11.78 -3.48
C VAL A 70 6.14 11.44 -4.71
N GLN A 71 5.72 12.43 -5.50
CA GLN A 71 4.97 12.19 -6.74
C GLN A 71 5.77 11.35 -7.73
N MET A 72 7.05 11.70 -7.94
CA MET A 72 7.97 10.92 -8.79
C MET A 72 8.09 9.47 -8.32
N VAL A 73 8.28 9.22 -7.01
CA VAL A 73 8.38 7.86 -6.47
C VAL A 73 7.06 7.09 -6.64
N GLN A 74 5.92 7.72 -6.39
CA GLN A 74 4.62 7.08 -6.58
C GLN A 74 4.43 6.62 -8.03
N ASP A 75 4.71 7.50 -9.00
CA ASP A 75 4.53 7.24 -10.41
C ASP A 75 5.55 6.20 -10.93
N GLN A 76 6.83 6.34 -10.56
CA GLN A 76 7.90 5.47 -11.02
C GLN A 76 7.78 4.03 -10.49
N TYR A 77 7.40 3.87 -9.23
CA TYR A 77 7.38 2.57 -8.56
C TYR A 77 5.97 1.97 -8.43
N ASN A 78 4.93 2.66 -8.90
CA ASN A 78 3.53 2.24 -8.75
C ASN A 78 3.15 2.02 -7.27
N VAL A 79 3.50 2.97 -6.42
CA VAL A 79 3.22 2.93 -4.97
C VAL A 79 2.35 4.11 -4.55
N MET A 80 1.68 3.97 -3.41
CA MET A 80 0.98 5.04 -2.72
C MET A 80 1.77 5.43 -1.48
N VAL A 81 2.05 6.72 -1.32
CA VAL A 81 2.74 7.27 -0.15
C VAL A 81 1.74 8.11 0.62
N THR A 82 1.67 7.93 1.94
CA THR A 82 0.80 8.74 2.82
C THR A 82 1.56 9.19 4.06
N PHE A 83 1.27 10.40 4.52
CA PHE A 83 1.88 10.99 5.71
C PHE A 83 0.84 11.06 6.83
N ARG A 84 1.09 10.35 7.94
CA ARG A 84 0.23 10.36 9.13
C ARG A 84 0.92 11.08 10.26
N LYS A 85 0.29 12.12 10.82
CA LYS A 85 0.83 12.82 12.00
C LYS A 85 0.91 11.87 13.19
N CYS A 86 2.07 11.79 13.83
CA CYS A 86 2.22 11.08 15.09
C CYS A 86 1.80 11.98 16.25
N SER A 87 1.38 11.38 17.37
CA SER A 87 1.07 12.12 18.62
C SER A 87 2.30 12.78 19.25
N LYS A 88 3.52 12.31 18.91
CA LYS A 88 4.78 12.93 19.29
C LYS A 88 4.98 14.25 18.51
N LEU A 89 5.38 15.32 19.20
CA LEU A 89 5.66 16.62 18.58
C LEU A 89 6.65 16.46 17.41
N PHE A 90 6.27 17.00 16.25
CA PHE A 90 7.10 17.12 15.04
C PHE A 90 7.53 15.81 14.34
N SER A 91 6.84 14.69 14.58
CA SER A 91 7.04 13.43 13.83
C SER A 91 5.87 13.11 12.89
N HIS A 92 6.19 12.61 11.70
CA HIS A 92 5.23 11.99 10.78
C HIS A 92 5.58 10.52 10.57
N ASN A 93 4.58 9.65 10.54
CA ASN A 93 4.72 8.30 10.03
C ASN A 93 4.47 8.32 8.52
N VAL A 94 5.51 7.99 7.75
CA VAL A 94 5.44 7.86 6.31
C VAL A 94 5.10 6.42 5.99
N VAL A 95 4.03 6.20 5.24
CA VAL A 95 3.55 4.87 4.85
C VAL A 95 3.66 4.73 3.35
N VAL A 96 4.43 3.75 2.89
CA VAL A 96 4.59 3.37 1.49
C VAL A 96 3.83 2.06 1.28
N LYS A 97 2.78 2.11 0.46
CA LYS A 97 1.89 0.98 0.16
C LYS A 97 2.02 0.60 -1.30
N GLY A 98 2.21 -0.69 -1.57
CA GLY A 98 2.18 -1.27 -2.92
C GLY A 98 1.58 -2.67 -2.91
N SER A 99 1.90 -3.47 -3.92
CA SER A 99 1.48 -4.88 -4.02
C SER A 99 2.61 -5.81 -3.58
N GLU A 100 2.27 -6.90 -2.89
CA GLU A 100 3.20 -7.99 -2.57
C GLU A 100 3.82 -8.62 -3.83
N SER A 101 3.06 -8.67 -4.94
CA SER A 101 3.58 -9.14 -6.23
C SER A 101 4.71 -8.27 -6.81
N GLU A 102 4.79 -7.01 -6.39
CA GLU A 102 5.79 -6.03 -6.83
C GLU A 102 6.68 -5.58 -5.66
N TRP A 103 6.94 -6.45 -4.67
CA TRP A 103 7.61 -6.08 -3.42
C TRP A 103 8.93 -5.32 -3.60
N THR A 104 9.75 -5.68 -4.61
CA THR A 104 11.02 -4.99 -4.90
C THR A 104 10.82 -3.52 -5.29
N LYS A 105 9.68 -3.17 -5.91
CA LYS A 105 9.35 -1.77 -6.20
C LYS A 105 9.01 -1.02 -4.91
N VAL A 106 8.25 -1.66 -4.01
CA VAL A 106 7.90 -1.08 -2.70
C VAL A 106 9.16 -0.85 -1.85
N GLU A 107 10.06 -1.84 -1.79
CA GLU A 107 11.34 -1.74 -1.09
C GLU A 107 12.20 -0.59 -1.63
N ARG A 108 12.39 -0.51 -2.95
CA ARG A 108 13.19 0.55 -3.57
C ARG A 108 12.57 1.93 -3.37
N ALA A 109 11.25 2.06 -3.53
CA ALA A 109 10.54 3.30 -3.26
C ALA A 109 10.75 3.77 -1.81
N THR A 110 10.64 2.85 -0.85
CA THR A 110 10.91 3.15 0.56
C THR A 110 12.35 3.59 0.79
N GLY A 111 13.33 2.90 0.20
CA GLY A 111 14.74 3.27 0.31
C GLY A 111 15.04 4.67 -0.25
N VAL A 112 14.50 5.00 -1.43
CA VAL A 112 14.65 6.34 -2.04
C VAL A 112 14.05 7.42 -1.14
N LEU A 113 12.86 7.19 -0.58
CA LEU A 113 12.21 8.15 0.32
C LEU A 113 12.98 8.32 1.62
N ILE A 114 13.48 7.24 2.22
CA ILE A 114 14.31 7.32 3.42
C ILE A 114 15.57 8.15 3.15
N HIS A 115 16.27 7.88 2.05
CA HIS A 115 17.47 8.63 1.68
C HIS A 115 17.19 10.14 1.51
N HIS A 116 16.15 10.50 0.74
CA HIS A 116 15.85 11.89 0.42
C HIS A 116 15.17 12.67 1.55
N LEU A 117 14.37 12.01 2.40
CA LEU A 117 13.61 12.68 3.45
C LEU A 117 14.35 12.70 4.79
N CYS A 118 15.24 11.75 5.05
CA CYS A 118 15.97 11.65 6.32
C CYS A 118 17.41 12.21 6.28
N ASP A 119 17.83 12.80 5.15
CA ASP A 119 19.20 13.33 4.92
C ASP A 119 20.30 12.30 5.23
N ILE A 120 20.13 11.03 4.84
CA ILE A 120 21.15 10.01 5.07
C ILE A 120 22.27 10.21 4.02
N PRO A 121 23.52 10.49 4.40
CA PRO A 121 24.62 10.62 3.45
C PRO A 121 24.97 9.29 2.79
N GLU A 122 25.45 9.33 1.54
CA GLU A 122 25.98 8.19 0.77
C GLU A 122 27.13 7.47 1.46
#